data_AF-B1LV24-F1
#
_entry.id   AF-B1LV24-F1
#
_cell.length_a   1.000
_cell.length_b   1.000
_cell.length_c   1.000
_cell.angle_alpha   90.00
_cell.angle_beta   90.00
_cell.angle_gamma   90.00
#
_symmetry.space_group_name_H-M   'P 1'
#
loop_
_entity.id
_entity.type
_entity.pdbx_description
1 polymer ?
#
loop_
_entity_poly.entity_id
_entity_poly.type
_entity_poly.pdbx_seq_one_letter_code
_entity_poly.pdbx_strand_id
1 'polypeptide(L)'
;MDRAILNPAVRPRRAGPLRRLTRVAGLGVLVGALGACSGDVVRSLASDAGYGPRVVAAPDFVADTRSKVQPDFMPVGVDAPKRPVRAKSVTGQKALEAELEGARGRNEARGRAAASAGRGAAATIKPAPAAPQ
;
A
#
# COMPACT_ATOMS: atom_id res chain seq x y z
N MET A 1 -6.60 46.17 -62.67
CA MET A 1 -7.41 45.16 -61.96
C MET A 1 -6.69 44.87 -60.65
N ASP A 2 -6.95 45.67 -59.62
CA ASP A 2 -6.22 45.64 -58.35
C ASP A 2 -6.97 44.85 -57.28
N ARG A 3 -6.24 43.94 -56.64
CA ARG A 3 -6.67 43.19 -55.44
C ARG A 3 -5.98 43.79 -54.22
N ALA A 4 -6.74 44.41 -53.32
CA ALA A 4 -6.38 44.54 -51.91
C ALA A 4 -7.62 44.90 -51.07
N ILE A 5 -8.28 43.89 -50.50
CA ILE A 5 -9.28 44.04 -49.44
C ILE A 5 -8.75 43.25 -48.23
N LEU A 6 -8.94 43.80 -47.03
CA LEU A 6 -8.88 43.22 -45.67
C LEU A 6 -7.65 43.58 -44.81
N ASN A 7 -7.76 44.67 -44.06
CA ASN A 7 -7.21 44.72 -42.69
C ASN A 7 -7.89 45.80 -41.82
N PRO A 8 -8.86 45.46 -40.94
CA PRO A 8 -9.28 46.37 -39.88
C PRO A 8 -8.39 46.19 -38.64
N ALA A 9 -7.61 47.23 -38.32
CA ALA A 9 -6.80 47.29 -37.11
C ALA A 9 -7.67 47.19 -35.83
N VAL A 10 -7.45 46.14 -35.04
CA VAL A 10 -8.00 45.98 -33.69
C VAL A 10 -7.29 46.97 -32.76
N ARG A 11 -8.02 47.99 -32.28
CA ARG A 11 -7.53 48.88 -31.21
C ARG A 11 -7.73 48.19 -29.85
N PRO A 12 -6.71 48.11 -28.96
CA PRO A 12 -6.90 47.59 -27.63
C PRO A 12 -7.71 48.56 -26.75
N ARG A 13 -8.82 48.08 -26.17
CA ARG A 13 -9.56 48.78 -25.11
C ARG A 13 -8.73 48.79 -23.83
N ARG A 14 -8.26 49.97 -23.40
CA ARG A 14 -7.66 50.18 -22.06
C ARG A 14 -8.73 49.88 -20.99
N ALA A 15 -8.51 48.83 -20.20
CA ALA A 15 -9.34 48.49 -19.04
C ALA A 15 -8.89 49.32 -17.82
N GLY A 16 -9.83 50.05 -17.20
CA GLY A 16 -9.55 50.94 -16.07
C GLY A 16 -9.20 50.24 -14.74
N PRO A 17 -8.67 51.00 -13.77
CA PRO A 17 -8.09 50.49 -12.51
C PRO A 17 -9.11 49.83 -11.56
N LEU A 18 -10.40 50.19 -11.67
CA LEU A 18 -11.48 49.66 -10.84
C LEU A 18 -11.76 48.16 -11.05
N ARG A 19 -11.50 47.63 -12.26
CA ARG A 19 -11.65 46.18 -12.54
C ARG A 19 -10.49 45.33 -12.02
N ARG A 20 -9.36 45.94 -11.65
CA ARG A 20 -8.21 45.24 -11.05
C ARG A 20 -8.42 45.03 -9.54
N LEU A 21 -8.99 46.01 -8.84
CA LEU A 21 -9.24 45.93 -7.40
C LEU A 21 -10.23 44.84 -7.02
N THR A 22 -11.31 44.66 -7.79
CA THR A 22 -12.32 43.61 -7.53
C THR A 22 -11.81 42.20 -7.79
N ARG A 23 -10.84 42.02 -8.71
CA ARG A 23 -10.21 40.73 -8.97
C ARG A 23 -9.19 40.33 -7.90
N VAL A 24 -8.50 41.29 -7.30
CA VAL A 24 -7.54 41.03 -6.20
C VAL A 24 -8.29 40.65 -4.92
N ALA A 25 -9.42 41.31 -4.62
CA ALA A 25 -10.26 40.98 -3.46
C ALA A 25 -10.87 39.58 -3.58
N GLY A 26 -11.37 39.19 -4.76
CA GLY A 26 -11.92 37.85 -4.98
C GLY A 26 -10.88 36.73 -4.90
N LEU A 27 -9.63 36.99 -5.33
CA LEU A 27 -8.54 36.02 -5.23
C LEU A 27 -8.08 35.81 -3.78
N GLY A 28 -8.07 36.87 -2.96
CA GLY A 28 -7.70 36.79 -1.54
C GLY A 28 -8.65 35.93 -0.70
N VAL A 29 -9.96 36.03 -0.95
CA VAL A 29 -10.98 35.20 -0.26
C VAL A 29 -10.85 33.72 -0.62
N LEU A 30 -10.54 33.41 -1.89
CA LEU A 30 -10.32 32.04 -2.38
C LEU A 30 -9.05 31.41 -1.80
N VAL A 31 -7.95 32.16 -1.69
CA VAL A 31 -6.70 31.68 -1.06
C VAL A 31 -6.87 31.50 0.45
N GLY A 32 -7.62 32.37 1.13
CA GLY A 32 -7.92 32.24 2.56
C GLY A 32 -8.77 31.00 2.88
N ALA A 33 -9.75 30.67 2.04
CA ALA A 33 -10.57 29.47 2.21
C ALA A 33 -9.78 28.17 2.00
N LEU A 34 -8.79 28.17 1.10
CA LEU A 34 -7.92 27.01 0.85
C LEU A 34 -6.90 26.78 1.97
N GLY A 35 -6.41 27.86 2.61
CA GLY A 35 -5.52 27.76 3.78
C GLY A 35 -6.23 27.32 5.07
N ALA A 36 -7.54 27.51 5.18
CA ALA A 36 -8.35 27.09 6.33
C ALA A 36 -8.63 25.57 6.35
N CYS A 37 -8.49 24.88 5.22
CA CYS A 37 -8.59 23.42 5.15
C CYS A 37 -7.27 22.71 5.50
N SER A 38 -6.17 23.46 5.63
CA SER A 38 -4.91 22.98 6.17
C SER A 38 -4.90 23.25 7.67
N GLY A 39 -5.44 22.32 8.46
CA GLY A 39 -5.64 22.45 9.90
C GLY A 39 -4.41 22.90 10.71
N ASP A 40 -3.21 22.81 10.14
CA ASP A 40 -1.96 23.29 10.73
C ASP A 40 -1.86 24.82 10.85
N VAL A 41 -2.40 25.59 9.91
CA VAL A 41 -2.29 27.07 9.92
C VAL A 41 -3.23 27.69 10.97
N VAL A 42 -4.46 27.16 11.06
CA VAL A 42 -5.42 27.58 12.09
C VAL A 42 -4.91 27.15 13.48
N ARG A 43 -4.29 25.96 13.57
CA ARG A 43 -3.73 25.47 14.83
C ARG A 43 -2.50 26.24 15.28
N SER A 44 -1.61 26.66 14.38
CA SER A 44 -0.46 27.48 14.73
C SER A 44 -0.91 28.87 15.21
N LEU A 45 -1.81 29.53 14.49
CA LEU A 45 -2.36 30.84 14.88
C LEU A 45 -3.10 30.79 16.22
N ALA A 46 -3.89 29.74 16.47
CA ALA A 46 -4.60 29.56 17.73
C ALA A 46 -3.61 29.31 18.88
N SER A 47 -2.56 28.50 18.65
CA SER A 47 -1.51 28.25 19.64
C SER A 47 -0.68 29.51 19.95
N ASP A 48 -0.31 30.29 18.93
CA ASP A 48 0.41 31.57 19.08
C ASP A 48 -0.45 32.64 19.78
N ALA A 49 -1.77 32.63 19.56
CA ALA A 49 -2.73 33.47 20.26
C ALA A 49 -3.06 32.99 21.70
N GLY A 50 -2.39 31.93 22.17
CA GLY A 50 -2.60 31.36 23.51
C GLY A 50 -3.85 30.48 23.65
N TYR A 51 -4.63 30.32 22.57
CA TYR A 51 -5.80 29.45 22.47
C TYR A 51 -5.41 28.14 21.79
N GLY A 52 -4.59 27.33 22.45
CA GLY A 52 -4.16 26.04 21.92
C GLY A 52 -3.53 25.16 23.00
N PRO A 53 -3.45 23.84 22.77
CA PRO A 53 -2.76 22.96 23.69
C PRO A 53 -1.31 23.44 23.82
N ARG A 54 -0.92 23.77 25.06
CA ARG A 54 0.42 24.27 25.36
C ARG A 54 1.44 23.24 24.89
N VAL A 55 2.46 23.70 24.16
CA VAL A 55 3.63 22.89 23.83
C VAL A 55 4.38 22.65 25.14
N VAL A 56 4.08 21.53 25.80
CA VAL A 56 4.82 21.10 26.98
C VAL A 56 6.17 20.61 26.48
N ALA A 57 7.25 21.19 27.03
CA ALA A 57 8.59 20.71 26.75
C ALA A 57 8.66 19.21 27.06
N ALA A 58 9.22 18.44 26.13
CA ALA A 58 9.42 17.02 26.38
C ALA A 58 10.37 16.86 27.59
N PRO A 59 10.14 15.87 28.47
CA PRO A 59 11.08 15.55 29.54
C PRO A 59 12.49 15.30 29.01
N ASP A 60 13.52 15.64 29.79
CA ASP A 60 14.92 15.60 29.35
C ASP A 60 15.32 14.23 28.76
N PHE A 61 14.90 13.14 29.41
CA PHE A 61 15.17 11.79 28.90
C PHE A 61 14.55 11.54 27.52
N VAL A 62 13.39 12.13 27.20
CA VAL A 62 12.76 12.00 25.87
C VAL A 62 13.50 12.83 24.84
N ALA A 63 13.99 14.01 25.23
CA ALA A 63 14.78 14.88 24.36
C ALA A 63 16.15 14.27 24.03
N ASP A 64 16.76 13.59 25.00
CA ASP A 64 18.08 12.95 24.86
C ASP A 64 18.02 11.59 24.17
N THR A 65 16.95 10.81 24.38
CA THR A 65 16.81 9.48 23.78
C THR A 65 16.23 9.50 22.37
N ARG A 66 15.43 10.51 22.02
CA ARG A 66 14.95 10.64 20.64
C ARG A 66 16.06 11.13 19.73
N SER A 67 16.26 10.43 18.62
CA SER A 67 17.06 10.92 17.50
C SER A 67 16.56 12.31 17.09
N LYS A 68 17.45 13.30 17.08
CA LYS A 68 17.19 14.68 16.61
C LYS A 68 16.96 14.76 15.10
N VAL A 69 17.27 13.68 14.39
CA VAL A 69 17.06 13.52 12.96
C VAL A 69 15.62 13.09 12.74
N GLN A 70 14.90 13.72 11.80
CA GLN A 70 13.57 13.23 11.41
C GLN A 70 13.69 11.76 11.01
N PRO A 71 12.89 10.86 11.60
CA PRO A 71 12.96 9.47 11.23
C PRO A 71 12.60 9.35 9.75
N ASP A 72 13.48 8.71 8.97
CA ASP A 72 13.11 8.23 7.64
C ASP A 72 11.93 7.28 7.86
N PHE A 73 10.73 7.76 7.55
CA PHE A 73 9.51 7.00 7.72
C PHE A 73 9.58 5.79 6.80
N MET A 74 9.79 4.61 7.37
CA MET A 74 9.73 3.36 6.63
C MET A 74 8.24 3.03 6.43
N PRO A 75 7.70 3.13 5.20
CA PRO A 75 6.26 2.98 5.01
C PRO A 75 5.87 1.53 5.29
N VAL A 76 5.25 1.31 6.44
CA VAL A 76 4.60 0.05 6.76
C VAL A 76 3.33 -0.08 5.91
N GLY A 77 3.10 -1.25 5.33
CA GLY A 77 1.94 -1.50 4.45
C GLY A 77 2.17 -1.25 2.95
N VAL A 78 3.42 -1.09 2.50
CA VAL A 78 3.71 -1.18 1.06
C VAL A 78 3.75 -2.65 0.67
N ASP A 79 2.69 -3.11 0.01
CA ASP A 79 2.65 -4.45 -0.57
C ASP A 79 3.84 -4.64 -1.51
N ALA A 80 4.53 -5.78 -1.35
CA ALA A 80 5.59 -6.16 -2.26
C ALA A 80 5.06 -6.17 -3.71
N PRO A 81 5.87 -5.76 -4.70
CA PRO A 81 5.46 -5.77 -6.09
C PRO A 81 4.85 -7.12 -6.47
N LYS A 82 3.61 -7.11 -6.98
CA LYS A 82 2.89 -8.32 -7.34
C LYS A 82 3.72 -9.08 -8.37
N ARG A 83 4.21 -10.26 -7.99
CA ARG A 83 4.98 -11.12 -8.90
C ARG A 83 4.16 -11.37 -10.17
N PRO A 84 4.74 -11.24 -11.37
CA PRO A 84 4.04 -11.59 -12.60
C PRO A 84 3.80 -13.10 -12.62
N VAL A 85 2.61 -13.54 -12.22
CA VAL A 85 2.22 -14.95 -12.29
C VAL A 85 1.65 -15.20 -13.67
N ARG A 86 2.37 -15.95 -14.52
CA ARG A 86 1.82 -16.43 -15.78
C ARG A 86 0.77 -17.50 -15.49
N ALA A 87 -0.46 -17.32 -15.99
CA ALA A 87 -1.47 -18.37 -15.92
C ALA A 87 -0.94 -19.63 -16.63
N LYS A 88 -0.98 -20.78 -15.94
CA LYS A 88 -0.66 -22.06 -16.57
C LYS A 88 -1.70 -22.33 -17.67
N SER A 89 -1.25 -22.73 -18.86
CA SER A 89 -2.17 -23.11 -19.95
C SER A 89 -3.05 -24.29 -19.50
N VAL A 90 -4.24 -24.41 -20.08
CA VAL A 90 -5.16 -25.54 -19.80
C VAL A 90 -4.46 -26.88 -20.05
N THR A 91 -3.63 -26.96 -21.09
CA THR A 91 -2.80 -28.13 -21.39
C THR A 91 -1.79 -28.44 -20.28
N GLY A 92 -1.10 -27.42 -19.76
CA GLY A 92 -0.14 -27.58 -18.66
C GLY A 92 -0.79 -27.94 -17.33
N GLN A 93 -2.03 -27.48 -17.09
CA GLN A 93 -2.81 -27.88 -15.92
C GLN A 93 -3.20 -29.36 -16.01
N LYS A 94 -3.66 -29.83 -17.18
CA LYS A 94 -4.04 -31.24 -17.39
C LYS A 94 -2.84 -32.18 -17.32
N ALA A 95 -1.70 -31.77 -17.85
CA ALA A 95 -0.46 -32.54 -17.72
C ALA A 95 -0.04 -32.68 -16.25
N LEU A 96 -0.12 -31.60 -15.46
CA LEU A 96 0.18 -31.64 -14.03
C LEU A 96 -0.80 -32.52 -13.26
N GLU A 97 -2.10 -32.44 -13.57
CA GLU A 97 -3.13 -33.29 -12.97
C GLU A 97 -2.82 -34.78 -13.20
N ALA A 98 -2.47 -35.15 -14.43
CA ALA A 98 -2.09 -36.53 -14.77
C ALA A 98 -0.82 -36.99 -14.02
N GLU A 99 0.17 -36.09 -13.88
CA GLU A 99 1.39 -36.38 -13.14
C GLU A 99 1.10 -36.64 -11.65
N LEU A 100 0.27 -35.80 -11.03
CA LEU A 100 -0.11 -35.91 -9.63
C LEU A 100 -0.92 -37.18 -9.36
N GLU A 101 -1.88 -37.51 -10.23
CA GLU A 101 -2.67 -38.73 -10.09
C GLU A 101 -1.79 -39.98 -10.27
N GLY A 102 -0.85 -39.95 -11.22
CA GLY A 102 0.15 -41.01 -11.37
C GLY A 102 1.04 -41.15 -10.14
N ALA A 103 1.45 -40.05 -9.50
CA ALA A 103 2.22 -40.07 -8.26
C ALA A 103 1.40 -40.64 -7.10
N ARG A 104 0.12 -40.29 -7.00
CA ARG A 104 -0.81 -40.84 -6.02
C ARG A 104 -0.91 -42.36 -6.14
N GLY A 105 -1.17 -42.87 -7.34
CA GLY A 105 -1.28 -44.32 -7.58
C GLY A 105 -0.01 -45.08 -7.19
N ARG A 106 1.18 -44.52 -7.48
CA ARG A 106 2.47 -45.10 -7.05
C ARG A 106 2.62 -45.13 -5.53
N ASN A 107 2.23 -44.06 -4.85
CA ASN A 107 2.32 -43.98 -3.39
C ASN A 107 1.35 -44.96 -2.72
N GLU A 108 0.12 -45.08 -3.23
CA GLU A 108 -0.87 -46.04 -2.72
C GLU A 108 -0.42 -47.49 -2.95
N ALA A 109 0.20 -47.80 -4.09
CA ALA A 109 0.78 -49.13 -4.34
C ALA A 109 1.93 -49.44 -3.37
N ARG A 110 2.86 -48.49 -3.17
CA ARG A 110 3.95 -48.62 -2.20
C ARG A 110 3.45 -48.76 -0.76
N GLY A 111 2.44 -47.98 -0.37
CA GLY A 111 1.81 -48.06 0.94
C GLY A 111 1.16 -49.42 1.18
N ARG A 112 0.43 -49.96 0.19
CA ARG A 112 -0.13 -51.32 0.26
C ARG A 112 0.95 -52.39 0.39
N ALA A 113 2.02 -52.29 -0.39
CA ALA A 113 3.14 -53.22 -0.30
C ALA A 113 3.81 -53.20 1.10
N ALA A 114 4.06 -52.00 1.63
CA ALA A 114 4.62 -51.82 2.97
C ALA A 114 3.69 -52.35 4.07
N ALA A 115 2.38 -52.09 3.98
CA ALA A 115 1.38 -52.59 4.92
C ALA A 115 1.29 -54.13 4.91
N SER A 116 1.38 -54.75 3.73
CA SER A 116 1.41 -56.21 3.62
C SER A 116 2.71 -56.81 4.19
N ALA A 117 3.85 -56.19 3.93
CA ALA A 117 5.13 -56.60 4.51
C ALA A 117 5.14 -56.47 6.04
N GLY A 118 4.61 -55.38 6.59
CA GLY A 118 4.50 -55.14 8.03
C GLY A 118 3.59 -56.17 8.72
N ARG A 119 2.46 -56.55 8.10
CA ARG A 119 1.61 -57.63 8.62
C ARG A 119 2.30 -58.99 8.63
N GLY A 120 3.08 -59.31 7.58
CA GLY A 120 3.89 -60.52 7.54
C GLY A 120 4.96 -60.56 8.64
N ALA A 121 5.63 -59.42 8.88
CA ALA A 121 6.63 -59.30 9.94
C ALA A 121 6.01 -59.31 11.36
N ALA A 122 4.83 -58.71 11.55
CA ALA A 122 4.13 -58.74 12.84
C ALA A 122 3.65 -60.15 13.21
N ALA A 123 3.33 -61.00 12.22
CA ALA A 123 2.91 -62.38 12.46
C ALA A 123 4.01 -63.27 13.06
N THR A 124 5.29 -62.92 12.86
CA THR A 124 6.44 -63.69 13.41
C THR A 124 6.90 -63.18 14.77
N ILE A 125 6.39 -62.03 15.24
CA ILE A 125 6.74 -61.46 16.55
C ILE A 125 5.67 -61.91 17.56
N LYS A 126 6.00 -62.88 18.41
CA LYS A 126 5.15 -63.26 19.54
C LYS A 126 5.20 -62.16 20.61
N PRO A 127 4.07 -61.56 21.03
CA PRO A 127 4.07 -60.58 22.12
C PRO A 127 4.62 -61.23 23.39
N ALA A 128 5.61 -60.59 24.04
CA ALA A 128 6.08 -61.02 25.34
C ALA A 128 4.97 -60.79 26.38
N PRO A 129 4.69 -61.76 27.28
CA PRO A 129 3.67 -61.58 28.30
C PRO A 129 4.01 -60.39 29.20
N ALA A 130 3.01 -59.57 29.53
CA ALA A 130 3.18 -58.46 30.45
C ALA A 130 3.61 -58.97 31.84
N ALA A 131 4.58 -58.30 32.45
CA ALA A 131 5.08 -58.67 33.78
C ALA A 131 3.97 -58.54 34.83
N PRO A 132 3.86 -59.49 35.78
CA PRO A 132 2.89 -59.39 36.88
C PRO A 132 3.26 -58.19 37.77
N GLN A 133 2.24 -57.42 38.18
CA GLN A 133 2.35 -56.37 39.19
C GLN A 133 2.29 -56.97 40.59
#